data_AF-A0A9X5BDY7-F1
#
_entry.id   AF-A0A9X5BDY7-F1
#
_cell.length_a   1.000
_cell.length_b   1.000
_cell.length_c   1.000
_cell.angle_alpha   90.00
_cell.angle_beta   90.00
_cell.angle_gamma   90.00
#
_symmetry.space_group_name_H-M   'P 1'
#
loop_
_entity.id
_entity.type
_entity.pdbx_description
1 polymer ?
#
loop_
_entity_poly.entity_id
_entity_poly.type
_entity_poly.pdbx_seq_one_letter_code
_entity_poly.pdbx_strand_id
1 'polypeptide(L)'
;MPRNQFQRLVFAFITVVITVHAYVFYSLYVVNGNVLMQINGTNSVIAALNKQGGVYMCGTYLPIWACILIEFCLAYALENFMGSPLSFQLACRVFNPAKNHPMIFETAIICATVGLMCPAMSFIAAWLYYPYYGEFHIFTLLANWLKLVCLNFPFAYFTQLFFIQPAVRVIFKMLFRKDIESRKQESGHPGAENEQETIADIFRRMDEIQEEIAHEHRQRKVLEETVNEKISRK
;
A
#
# COMPACT_ATOMS: atom_id res chain seq x y z
N MET A 1 -8.30 -1.45 16.24
CA MET A 1 -7.18 -1.94 15.41
C MET A 1 -7.37 -3.44 15.15
N PRO A 2 -7.00 -3.98 13.98
CA PRO A 2 -7.14 -5.40 13.68
C PRO A 2 -6.31 -6.25 14.64
N ARG A 3 -6.94 -7.24 15.29
CA ARG A 3 -6.30 -8.10 16.30
C ARG A 3 -5.69 -9.35 15.70
N ASN A 4 -6.33 -9.90 14.67
CA ASN A 4 -5.95 -11.17 14.04
C ASN A 4 -5.26 -10.93 12.69
N GLN A 5 -4.42 -11.87 12.27
CA GLN A 5 -3.79 -11.87 10.94
C GLN A 5 -4.84 -11.71 9.82
N PHE A 6 -5.98 -12.38 9.95
CA PHE A 6 -7.11 -12.22 9.02
C PHE A 6 -7.69 -10.79 9.01
N GLN A 7 -7.83 -10.15 10.17
CA GLN A 7 -8.33 -8.77 10.23
C GLN A 7 -7.33 -7.76 9.64
N ARG A 8 -6.01 -8.00 9.79
CA ARG A 8 -4.97 -7.19 9.13
C ARG A 8 -5.02 -7.37 7.62
N LEU A 9 -5.17 -8.61 7.16
CA LEU A 9 -5.30 -8.95 5.74
C LEU A 9 -6.50 -8.24 5.12
N VAL A 10 -7.66 -8.31 5.77
CA VAL A 10 -8.89 -7.63 5.31
C VAL A 10 -8.73 -6.11 5.31
N PHE A 11 -8.09 -5.54 6.33
CA PHE A 11 -7.81 -4.11 6.39
C PHE A 11 -6.88 -3.66 5.26
N ALA A 12 -5.80 -4.39 5.02
CA ALA A 12 -4.87 -4.14 3.91
C ALA A 12 -5.58 -4.29 2.56
N PHE A 13 -6.38 -5.34 2.39
CA PHE A 13 -7.16 -5.59 1.18
C PHE A 13 -8.10 -4.42 0.85
N ILE A 14 -8.92 -3.98 1.82
CA ILE A 14 -9.84 -2.85 1.63
C ILE A 14 -9.06 -1.57 1.28
N THR A 15 -7.95 -1.32 1.97
CA THR A 15 -7.08 -0.17 1.70
C THR A 15 -6.56 -0.18 0.27
N VAL A 16 -6.01 -1.31 -0.18
CA VAL A 16 -5.45 -1.45 -1.54
C VAL A 16 -6.53 -1.35 -2.61
N VAL A 17 -7.73 -1.91 -2.38
CA VAL A 17 -8.85 -1.74 -3.32
C VAL A 17 -9.17 -0.26 -3.50
N ILE A 18 -9.31 0.50 -2.41
CA ILE A 18 -9.65 1.93 -2.48
C ILE A 18 -8.51 2.72 -3.15
N THR A 19 -7.26 2.50 -2.74
CA THR A 19 -6.11 3.25 -3.24
C THR A 19 -5.88 3.03 -4.74
N VAL A 20 -5.96 1.78 -5.21
CA VAL A 20 -5.74 1.44 -6.63
C VAL A 20 -6.84 2.04 -7.50
N HIS A 21 -8.11 1.95 -7.10
CA HIS A 21 -9.20 2.56 -7.87
C HIS A 21 -9.09 4.09 -7.93
N ALA A 22 -8.78 4.73 -6.79
CA ALA A 22 -8.56 6.18 -6.73
C ALA A 22 -7.37 6.59 -7.62
N TYR A 23 -6.29 5.81 -7.60
CA TYR A 23 -5.09 6.08 -8.37
C TYR A 23 -5.31 5.89 -9.88
N VAL A 24 -5.97 4.82 -10.31
CA VAL A 24 -6.31 4.60 -11.72
C VAL A 24 -7.20 5.72 -12.23
N PHE A 25 -8.20 6.14 -11.44
CA PHE A 25 -9.04 7.27 -11.79
C PHE A 25 -8.22 8.56 -11.93
N TYR A 26 -7.38 8.87 -10.94
CA TYR A 26 -6.49 10.03 -10.97
C TYR A 26 -5.57 10.02 -12.21
N SER A 27 -4.93 8.90 -12.50
CA SER A 27 -4.02 8.75 -13.64
C SER A 27 -4.74 8.93 -14.98
N LEU A 28 -5.90 8.29 -15.16
CA LEU A 28 -6.62 8.33 -16.44
C LEU A 28 -7.37 9.65 -16.67
N TYR A 29 -8.03 10.20 -15.66
CA TYR A 29 -8.85 11.39 -15.82
C TYR A 29 -8.09 12.69 -15.57
N VAL A 30 -7.24 12.73 -14.54
CA VAL A 30 -6.59 13.98 -14.11
C VAL A 30 -5.26 14.17 -14.82
N VAL A 31 -4.41 13.14 -14.84
CA VAL A 31 -3.06 13.25 -15.42
C VAL A 31 -3.09 13.11 -16.94
N ASN A 32 -3.71 12.04 -17.44
CA ASN A 32 -3.67 11.70 -18.87
C ASN A 32 -4.95 12.08 -19.64
N GLY A 33 -6.00 12.55 -18.96
CA GLY A 33 -7.33 12.71 -19.55
C GLY A 33 -7.34 13.64 -20.76
N ASN A 34 -6.70 14.81 -20.63
CA ASN A 34 -6.61 15.78 -21.72
C ASN A 34 -5.82 15.24 -22.92
N VAL A 35 -4.71 14.55 -22.66
CA VAL A 35 -3.86 13.96 -23.70
C VAL A 35 -4.61 12.85 -24.45
N LEU A 36 -5.29 11.96 -23.71
CA LEU A 36 -6.08 10.87 -24.28
C LEU A 36 -7.21 11.39 -25.16
N MET A 37 -7.92 12.43 -24.70
CA MET A 37 -9.00 13.06 -25.46
C MET A 37 -8.48 13.77 -26.73
N GLN A 38 -7.35 14.47 -26.65
CA GLN A 38 -6.75 15.16 -27.80
C GLN A 38 -6.22 14.20 -28.87
N ILE A 39 -5.50 13.14 -28.48
CA ILE A 39 -4.94 12.17 -29.43
C ILE A 39 -6.05 11.38 -30.12
N ASN A 40 -7.11 11.03 -29.39
CA ASN A 40 -8.21 10.22 -29.93
C ASN A 40 -9.35 11.06 -30.54
N GLY A 41 -9.32 12.39 -30.38
CA GLY A 41 -10.36 13.31 -30.88
C GLY A 41 -11.73 13.05 -30.26
N THR A 42 -11.79 12.78 -28.95
CA THR A 42 -13.04 12.49 -28.23
C THR A 42 -13.27 13.44 -27.06
N ASN A 43 -14.53 13.60 -26.66
CA ASN A 43 -14.92 14.46 -25.53
C ASN A 43 -14.98 13.74 -24.18
N SER A 44 -14.61 12.45 -24.14
CA SER A 44 -14.59 11.67 -22.89
C SER A 44 -13.42 10.69 -22.86
N VAL A 45 -12.86 10.52 -21.67
CA VAL A 45 -11.73 9.63 -21.40
C VAL A 45 -12.10 8.18 -21.72
N ILE A 46 -13.30 7.72 -21.35
CA ILE A 46 -13.74 6.36 -21.66
C ILE A 46 -13.85 6.13 -23.18
N ALA A 47 -14.40 7.08 -23.92
CA ALA A 47 -14.46 6.97 -25.39
C ALA A 47 -13.06 7.01 -26.02
N ALA A 48 -12.14 7.81 -25.47
CA ALA A 48 -10.74 7.82 -25.90
C ALA A 48 -10.08 6.45 -25.70
N LEU A 49 -10.22 5.86 -24.51
CA LEU A 49 -9.66 4.54 -24.22
C LEU A 49 -10.29 3.43 -25.07
N ASN A 50 -11.60 3.46 -25.28
CA ASN A 50 -12.27 2.49 -26.15
C ASN A 50 -11.78 2.60 -27.61
N LYS A 51 -11.48 3.81 -28.08
CA LYS A 51 -10.96 4.04 -29.42
C LYS A 51 -9.49 3.62 -29.57
N GLN A 52 -8.70 3.76 -28.51
CA GLN A 52 -7.29 3.35 -28.46
C GLN A 52 -7.10 1.84 -28.16
N GLY A 53 -8.16 1.14 -27.75
CA GLY A 53 -8.11 -0.27 -27.40
C GLY A 53 -7.69 -0.55 -25.95
N GLY A 54 -7.64 0.47 -25.10
CA GLY A 54 -7.30 0.37 -23.68
C GLY A 54 -6.10 1.21 -23.26
N VAL A 55 -5.47 0.83 -22.14
CA VAL A 55 -4.26 1.46 -21.62
C VAL A 55 -3.05 0.68 -22.12
N TYR A 56 -2.05 1.39 -22.59
CA TYR A 56 -0.79 0.76 -23.00
C TYR A 56 -0.02 0.25 -21.77
N MET A 57 0.21 -1.05 -21.69
CA MET A 57 0.99 -1.67 -20.61
C MET A 57 1.74 -2.90 -21.14
N CYS A 58 3.02 -3.04 -20.79
CA CYS A 58 3.87 -4.15 -21.21
C CYS A 58 3.88 -4.41 -22.73
N GLY A 59 3.95 -3.36 -23.56
CA GLY A 59 4.03 -3.54 -25.01
C GLY A 59 2.69 -3.75 -25.72
N THR A 60 1.57 -3.83 -25.00
CA THR A 60 0.24 -4.10 -25.57
C THR A 60 -0.81 -3.17 -25.00
N TYR A 61 -1.92 -2.99 -25.72
CA TYR A 61 -3.08 -2.28 -25.20
C TYR A 61 -3.96 -3.27 -24.42
N LEU A 62 -4.16 -2.98 -23.14
CA LEU A 62 -4.96 -3.79 -22.24
C LEU A 62 -6.20 -3.03 -21.78
N PRO A 63 -7.33 -3.72 -21.60
CA PRO A 63 -8.54 -3.09 -21.09
C PRO A 63 -8.34 -2.62 -19.65
N ILE A 64 -9.10 -1.59 -19.25
CA ILE A 64 -8.98 -0.93 -17.94
C ILE A 64 -9.06 -1.93 -16.78
N TRP A 65 -9.95 -2.92 -16.86
CA TRP A 65 -10.10 -3.92 -15.80
C TRP A 65 -8.83 -4.77 -15.60
N ALA A 66 -8.10 -5.07 -16.67
CA ALA A 66 -6.89 -5.87 -16.60
C ALA A 66 -5.75 -5.06 -15.98
N CYS A 67 -5.64 -3.77 -16.33
CA CYS A 67 -4.70 -2.85 -15.69
C CYS A 67 -4.97 -2.71 -14.19
N ILE A 68 -6.23 -2.51 -13.79
CA ILE A 68 -6.62 -2.45 -12.37
C ILE A 68 -6.22 -3.74 -11.64
N LEU A 69 -6.47 -4.91 -12.22
CA LEU A 69 -6.14 -6.19 -11.61
C LEU A 69 -4.62 -6.36 -11.42
N ILE A 70 -3.84 -5.99 -12.44
CA ILE A 70 -2.37 -6.10 -12.38
C ILE A 70 -1.80 -5.11 -11.36
N GLU A 71 -2.23 -3.85 -11.37
CA GLU A 71 -1.82 -2.86 -10.37
C GLU A 71 -2.25 -3.27 -8.96
N PHE A 72 -3.44 -3.85 -8.81
CA PHE A 72 -3.92 -4.38 -7.53
C PHE A 72 -3.01 -5.49 -7.00
N CYS A 73 -2.68 -6.49 -7.83
CA CYS A 73 -1.80 -7.59 -7.42
C CYS A 73 -0.42 -7.08 -6.99
N LEU A 74 0.15 -6.13 -7.74
CA LEU A 74 1.46 -5.54 -7.43
C LEU A 74 1.44 -4.66 -6.18
N ALA A 75 0.43 -3.79 -6.05
CA ALA A 75 0.26 -2.94 -4.88
C ALA A 75 0.02 -3.78 -3.62
N TYR A 76 -0.80 -4.83 -3.72
CA TYR A 76 -1.04 -5.74 -2.60
C TYR A 76 0.23 -6.51 -2.22
N ALA A 77 1.00 -7.01 -3.18
CA ALA A 77 2.28 -7.67 -2.90
C ALA A 77 3.27 -6.72 -2.21
N LEU A 78 3.39 -5.47 -2.70
CA LEU A 78 4.22 -4.44 -2.09
C LEU A 78 3.75 -4.05 -0.69
N GLU A 79 2.45 -3.94 -0.45
CA GLU A 79 1.87 -3.63 0.87
C GLU A 79 2.22 -4.71 1.88
N ASN A 80 2.10 -5.98 1.50
CA ASN A 80 2.48 -7.10 2.37
C ASN A 80 4.00 -7.13 2.64
N PHE A 81 4.83 -6.75 1.67
CA PHE A 81 6.29 -6.78 1.80
C PHE A 81 6.87 -5.56 2.55
N MET A 82 6.41 -4.35 2.24
CA MET A 82 6.95 -3.09 2.76
C MET A 82 6.12 -2.52 3.91
N GLY A 83 4.80 -2.71 3.90
CA GLY A 83 3.86 -2.11 4.84
C GLY A 83 3.94 -2.68 6.26
N SER A 84 4.45 -3.91 6.43
CA SER A 84 4.50 -4.58 7.74
C SER A 84 5.87 -4.45 8.46
N PRO A 85 7.03 -4.79 7.86
CA PRO A 85 8.30 -4.70 8.59
C PRO A 85 9.10 -3.40 8.34
N LEU A 86 9.02 -2.80 7.14
CA LEU A 86 9.98 -1.79 6.69
C LEU A 86 9.59 -0.36 7.11
N SER A 87 8.30 -0.04 7.00
CA SER A 87 7.72 1.24 7.45
C SER A 87 7.90 1.45 8.95
N PHE A 88 7.69 0.40 9.74
CA PHE A 88 7.81 0.45 11.19
C PHE A 88 9.27 0.62 11.64
N GLN A 89 10.22 -0.13 11.05
CA GLN A 89 11.65 0.05 11.34
C GLN A 89 12.14 1.47 11.02
N LEU A 90 11.68 2.05 9.91
CA LEU A 90 12.04 3.41 9.56
C LEU A 90 11.38 4.46 10.48
N ALA A 91 10.13 4.24 10.86
CA ALA A 91 9.45 5.12 11.81
C ALA A 91 10.09 5.08 13.21
N CYS A 92 10.45 3.90 13.72
CA CYS A 92 11.17 3.75 14.99
C CYS A 92 12.59 4.35 14.95
N ARG A 93 13.22 4.39 13.78
CA ARG A 93 14.54 4.99 13.58
C ARG A 93 14.50 6.52 13.58
N VAL A 94 13.39 7.12 13.13
CA VAL A 94 13.22 8.58 13.03
C VAL A 94 12.51 9.15 14.27
N PHE A 95 11.60 8.39 14.88
CA PHE A 95 10.82 8.80 16.03
C PHE A 95 10.94 7.81 17.19
N ASN A 96 11.23 8.33 18.39
CA ASN A 96 11.20 7.53 19.61
C ASN A 96 9.73 7.32 20.05
N PRO A 97 9.21 6.08 20.08
CA PRO A 97 7.81 5.79 20.45
C PRO A 97 7.52 6.11 21.92
N ALA A 98 8.54 6.18 22.77
CA ALA A 98 8.39 6.43 24.21
C ALA A 98 8.22 7.92 24.58
N LYS A 99 8.47 8.86 23.67
CA LYS A 99 8.52 10.31 23.98
C LYS A 99 7.48 11.16 23.23
N ASN A 100 6.87 10.61 22.18
CA ASN A 100 5.96 11.33 21.30
C ASN A 100 4.50 10.86 21.46
N HIS A 101 3.55 11.77 21.29
CA HIS A 101 2.12 11.43 21.33
C HIS A 101 1.81 10.35 20.26
N PRO A 102 1.07 9.28 20.59
CA PRO A 102 0.89 8.12 19.70
C PRO A 102 0.23 8.47 18.36
N MET A 103 -0.58 9.54 18.31
CA MET A 103 -1.13 10.09 17.06
C MET A 103 -0.03 10.60 16.10
N ILE A 104 1.01 11.26 16.63
CA ILE A 104 2.13 11.78 15.83
C ILE A 104 2.95 10.62 15.29
N PHE A 105 3.15 9.58 16.11
CA PHE A 105 3.88 8.38 15.71
C PHE A 105 3.14 7.58 14.63
N GLU A 106 1.82 7.40 14.76
CA GLU A 106 1.00 6.74 13.72
C GLU A 106 1.05 7.52 12.41
N THR A 107 0.94 8.85 12.46
CA THR A 107 1.05 9.71 11.28
C THR A 107 2.44 9.58 10.64
N ALA A 108 3.50 9.56 11.45
CA ALA A 108 4.87 9.40 10.96
C ALA A 108 5.10 8.04 10.27
N ILE A 109 4.54 6.94 10.81
CA ILE A 109 4.58 5.63 10.16
C ILE A 109 3.90 5.71 8.80
N ILE A 110 2.73 6.33 8.72
CA ILE A 110 1.98 6.45 7.45
C ILE A 110 2.79 7.28 6.44
N CYS A 111 3.35 8.41 6.86
CA CYS A 111 4.18 9.26 6.01
C CYS A 111 5.42 8.51 5.50
N ALA A 112 6.10 7.75 6.37
CA ALA A 112 7.24 6.92 5.99
C ALA A 112 6.82 5.80 5.02
N THR A 113 5.67 5.16 5.27
CA THR A 113 5.13 4.10 4.41
C THR A 113 4.84 4.62 3.01
N VAL A 114 4.08 5.71 2.89
CA VAL A 114 3.77 6.33 1.60
C VAL A 114 5.05 6.78 0.92
N GLY A 115 6.00 7.34 1.68
CA GLY A 115 7.27 7.81 1.15
C GLY A 115 8.20 6.73 0.61
N LEU A 116 8.03 5.47 1.03
CA LEU A 116 8.80 4.33 0.50
C LEU A 116 8.03 3.58 -0.58
N MET A 117 6.73 3.34 -0.34
CA MET A 117 5.89 2.58 -1.25
C MET A 117 5.63 3.34 -2.54
N CYS A 118 5.46 4.66 -2.51
CA CYS A 118 5.23 5.44 -3.72
C CYS A 118 6.42 5.40 -4.69
N PRO A 119 7.69 5.62 -4.26
CA PRO A 119 8.84 5.42 -5.14
C PRO A 119 8.98 4.00 -5.67
N ALA A 120 8.73 2.97 -4.84
CA ALA A 120 8.82 1.58 -5.24
C ALA A 120 7.75 1.20 -6.27
N MET A 121 6.49 1.53 -6.02
CA MET A 121 5.38 1.26 -6.94
C MET A 121 5.54 2.07 -8.24
N SER A 122 5.94 3.34 -8.15
CA SER A 122 6.18 4.18 -9.32
C SER A 122 7.35 3.66 -10.17
N PHE A 123 8.33 2.99 -9.56
CA PHE A 123 9.42 2.34 -10.29
C PHE A 123 8.93 1.14 -11.09
N ILE A 124 8.10 0.29 -10.48
CA ILE A 124 7.45 -0.83 -11.18
C ILE A 124 6.55 -0.29 -12.31
N ALA A 125 5.78 0.77 -12.05
CA ALA A 125 4.95 1.42 -13.05
C ALA A 125 5.78 2.00 -14.21
N ALA A 126 6.93 2.63 -13.93
CA ALA A 126 7.81 3.14 -14.97
C ALA A 126 8.30 2.03 -15.91
N TRP A 127 8.47 0.81 -15.39
CA TRP A 127 8.77 -0.38 -16.19
C TRP A 127 7.56 -0.87 -17.00
N LEU A 128 6.41 -1.03 -16.35
CA LEU A 128 5.18 -1.53 -16.99
C LEU A 128 4.68 -0.61 -18.11
N TYR A 129 4.76 0.70 -17.90
CA TYR A 129 4.32 1.73 -18.85
C TYR A 129 5.44 2.20 -19.79
N TYR A 130 6.60 1.54 -19.77
CA TYR A 130 7.72 1.95 -20.62
C TYR A 130 7.35 1.81 -22.11
N PRO A 131 7.61 2.83 -22.95
CA PRO A 131 7.39 2.73 -24.38
C PRO A 131 8.43 1.80 -25.02
N TYR A 132 8.13 0.49 -25.04
CA TYR A 132 8.95 -0.55 -25.70
C TYR A 132 9.01 -0.46 -27.25
N TYR A 133 8.59 0.67 -27.84
CA TYR A 133 8.59 0.89 -29.28
C TYR A 133 9.95 1.32 -29.86
N GLY A 134 10.97 1.55 -29.01
CA GLY A 134 12.32 1.98 -29.41
C GLY A 134 13.44 1.30 -28.62
N GLU A 135 14.68 1.79 -28.77
CA GLU A 135 15.84 1.28 -28.03
C GLU A 135 15.71 1.54 -26.51
N PHE A 136 16.13 0.56 -25.71
CA PHE A 136 16.07 0.68 -24.25
C PHE A 136 17.10 1.68 -23.75
N HIS A 137 16.60 2.82 -23.25
CA HIS A 137 17.42 3.84 -22.62
C HIS A 137 17.13 3.93 -21.12
N ILE A 138 18.14 3.59 -20.31
CA ILE A 138 18.08 3.64 -18.84
C ILE A 138 17.73 5.04 -18.31
N PHE A 139 18.19 6.10 -18.99
CA PHE A 139 17.91 7.49 -18.62
C PHE A 139 16.44 7.86 -18.83
N THR A 140 15.81 7.36 -19.90
CA THR A 140 14.37 7.56 -20.14
C THR A 140 13.52 6.86 -19.09
N LEU A 141 13.94 5.66 -18.66
CA LEU A 141 13.28 4.93 -17.58
C LEU A 141 13.37 5.73 -16.27
N LEU A 142 14.57 6.23 -15.93
CA LEU A 142 14.79 7.02 -14.73
C LEU A 142 14.01 8.35 -14.75
N ALA A 143 13.94 9.01 -15.91
CA ALA A 143 13.15 10.23 -16.09
C ALA A 143 11.65 9.96 -15.92
N ASN A 144 11.13 8.88 -16.52
CA ASN A 144 9.74 8.47 -16.36
C ASN A 144 9.43 8.11 -14.91
N TRP A 145 10.32 7.37 -14.24
CA TRP A 145 10.20 7.07 -12.82
C TRP A 145 10.13 8.32 -11.96
N LEU A 146 11.08 9.26 -12.13
CA LEU A 146 11.10 10.50 -11.36
C LEU A 146 9.85 11.33 -11.61
N LYS A 147 9.40 11.42 -12.87
CA LYS A 147 8.15 12.08 -13.25
C LYS A 147 6.94 11.43 -12.55
N LEU A 148 6.83 10.10 -12.58
CA LEU A 148 5.77 9.35 -11.90
C LEU A 148 5.81 9.62 -10.39
N VAL A 149 6.98 9.55 -9.76
CA VAL A 149 7.11 9.85 -8.33
C VAL A 149 6.66 11.27 -8.02
N CYS A 150 7.10 12.28 -8.77
CA CYS A 150 6.72 13.68 -8.54
C CYS A 150 5.22 13.94 -8.71
N LEU A 151 4.53 13.25 -9.63
CA LEU A 151 3.10 13.39 -9.84
C LEU A 151 2.28 12.62 -8.80
N ASN A 152 2.69 11.38 -8.51
CA ASN A 152 1.92 10.45 -7.70
C ASN A 152 2.11 10.67 -6.20
N PHE A 153 3.33 11.02 -5.78
CA PHE A 153 3.66 11.20 -4.37
C PHE A 153 2.77 12.21 -3.65
N PRO A 154 2.57 13.45 -4.14
CA PRO A 154 1.72 14.40 -3.44
C PRO A 154 0.27 13.92 -3.37
N PHE A 155 -0.27 13.41 -4.48
CA PHE A 155 -1.63 12.88 -4.51
C PHE A 155 -1.81 11.71 -3.52
N ALA A 156 -0.89 10.74 -3.54
CA ALA A 156 -0.93 9.59 -2.65
C ALA A 156 -0.80 10.02 -1.18
N TYR A 157 0.13 10.93 -0.86
CA TYR A 157 0.35 11.43 0.49
C TYR A 157 -0.88 12.10 1.09
N PHE A 158 -1.48 13.06 0.37
CA PHE A 158 -2.67 13.76 0.86
C PHE A 158 -3.90 12.85 0.91
N THR A 159 -4.10 12.03 -0.12
CA THR A 159 -5.27 11.15 -0.18
C THR A 159 -5.20 10.06 0.89
N GLN A 160 -4.00 9.53 1.16
CA GLN A 160 -3.80 8.53 2.20
C GLN A 160 -4.12 9.11 3.59
N LEU A 161 -3.54 10.25 3.95
CA LEU A 161 -3.70 10.84 5.28
C LEU A 161 -5.11 11.34 5.56
N PHE A 162 -5.72 12.05 4.61
CA PHE A 162 -6.98 12.77 4.87
C PHE A 162 -8.24 11.97 4.53
N PHE A 163 -8.17 11.03 3.58
CA PHE A 163 -9.37 10.36 3.06
C PHE A 163 -9.36 8.86 3.31
N ILE A 164 -8.31 8.16 2.85
CA ILE A 164 -8.27 6.70 2.86
C ILE A 164 -8.23 6.19 4.29
N GLN A 165 -7.35 6.75 5.14
CA GLN A 165 -7.23 6.27 6.51
C GLN A 165 -8.53 6.44 7.33
N PRO A 166 -9.20 7.60 7.33
CA PRO A 166 -10.53 7.73 7.95
C PRO A 166 -11.58 6.78 7.34
N ALA A 167 -11.63 6.66 6.01
CA ALA A 167 -12.61 5.83 5.33
C ALA A 167 -12.45 4.33 5.67
N VAL A 168 -11.22 3.80 5.59
CA VAL A 168 -10.93 2.39 5.92
C VAL A 168 -11.26 2.12 7.39
N ARG A 169 -10.93 3.04 8.31
CA ARG A 169 -11.29 2.91 9.73
C ARG A 169 -12.82 2.82 9.93
N VAL A 170 -13.59 3.63 9.20
CA VAL A 170 -15.07 3.59 9.26
C VAL A 170 -15.61 2.29 8.70
N ILE A 171 -15.13 1.84 7.54
CA ILE A 171 -15.53 0.57 6.90
C ILE A 171 -15.22 -0.61 7.81
N PHE A 172 -14.01 -0.66 8.38
CA PHE A 172 -13.59 -1.71 9.29
C PHE A 172 -14.47 -1.74 10.56
N LYS A 173 -14.77 -0.56 11.14
CA LYS A 173 -15.69 -0.45 12.28
C LYS A 173 -17.09 -0.94 11.95
N MET A 174 -17.59 -0.67 10.75
CA MET A 174 -18.91 -1.17 10.31
C MET A 174 -18.91 -2.68 10.13
N LEU A 175 -17.87 -3.24 9.51
CA LEU A 175 -17.78 -4.67 9.21
C LEU A 175 -17.62 -5.53 10.48
N PHE A 176 -16.83 -5.05 11.45
CA PHE A 176 -16.56 -5.75 12.72
C PHE A 176 -17.35 -5.16 13.90
N ARG A 177 -18.45 -4.45 13.63
CA ARG A 177 -19.22 -3.74 14.66
C ARG A 177 -19.65 -4.62 15.83
N LYS A 178 -20.08 -5.86 15.55
CA LYS A 178 -20.50 -6.84 16.56
C LYS A 178 -19.36 -7.30 17.48
N ASP A 179 -18.15 -7.46 16.92
CA ASP A 179 -16.92 -7.84 17.64
C ASP A 179 -16.41 -6.69 18.54
N ILE A 180 -16.61 -5.45 18.09
CA ILE A 180 -16.26 -4.24 18.86
C ILE A 180 -17.29 -3.98 19.98
N GLU A 181 -18.58 -4.20 19.71
CA GLU A 181 -19.67 -4.03 20.68
C GLU A 181 -19.61 -5.08 21.80
N SER A 182 -19.29 -6.35 21.52
CA SER A 182 -19.08 -7.35 22.59
C SER A 182 -17.87 -7.00 23.47
N ARG A 183 -16.82 -6.43 22.86
CA ARG A 183 -15.66 -5.90 23.58
C ARG A 183 -16.00 -4.77 24.54
N LYS A 184 -16.87 -3.86 24.12
CA LYS A 184 -17.29 -2.71 24.95
C LYS A 184 -18.11 -3.15 26.17
N GLN A 185 -18.70 -4.35 26.11
CA GLN A 185 -19.40 -4.97 27.24
C GLN A 185 -18.45 -5.77 28.17
N GLU A 186 -17.39 -6.39 27.65
CA GLU A 186 -16.37 -7.08 28.46
C GLU A 186 -15.44 -6.10 29.21
N SER A 187 -15.13 -4.95 28.63
CA SER A 187 -14.31 -3.91 29.26
C SER A 187 -15.18 -2.94 30.07
N GLY A 188 -15.65 -3.37 31.25
CA GLY A 188 -16.36 -2.53 32.22
C GLY A 188 -15.47 -1.44 32.87
N HIS A 189 -14.93 -0.51 32.09
CA HIS A 189 -14.29 0.70 32.62
C HIS A 189 -14.69 1.95 31.80
N PRO A 190 -15.31 2.96 32.42
CA PRO A 190 -15.55 4.25 31.78
C PRO A 190 -14.26 5.08 31.88
N GLY A 191 -13.78 5.65 30.78
CA GLY A 191 -12.64 6.57 30.88
C GLY A 191 -12.07 6.99 29.55
N ALA A 192 -12.52 8.15 29.06
CA ALA A 192 -11.96 8.87 27.92
C ALA A 192 -10.58 9.52 28.22
N GLU A 193 -9.76 8.91 29.08
CA GLU A 193 -8.46 9.46 29.51
C GLU A 193 -7.24 8.60 29.11
N ASN A 194 -7.44 7.34 28.70
CA ASN A 194 -6.35 6.40 28.37
C ASN A 194 -6.34 5.94 26.91
N GLU A 195 -6.81 6.77 25.95
CA GLU A 195 -6.68 6.42 24.52
C GLU A 195 -5.21 6.27 24.12
N GLN A 196 -4.32 7.10 24.65
CA GLN A 196 -2.89 7.02 24.34
C GLN A 196 -2.22 5.78 24.92
N GLU A 197 -2.61 5.35 26.13
CA GLU A 197 -2.08 4.15 26.77
C GLU A 197 -2.62 2.89 26.08
N THR A 198 -3.90 2.90 25.69
CA THR A 198 -4.52 1.82 24.91
C THR A 198 -3.89 1.71 23.52
N ILE A 199 -3.60 2.85 22.87
CA ILE A 199 -2.93 2.86 21.57
C ILE A 199 -1.47 2.41 21.72
N ALA A 200 -0.75 2.86 22.75
CA ALA A 200 0.62 2.41 23.04
C ALA A 200 0.69 0.91 23.32
N ASP A 201 -0.27 0.34 24.06
CA ASP A 201 -0.36 -1.10 24.31
C ASP A 201 -0.65 -1.89 23.02
N ILE A 202 -1.53 -1.37 22.15
CA ILE A 202 -1.77 -1.99 20.84
C ILE A 202 -0.51 -1.96 19.96
N PHE A 203 0.23 -0.84 19.96
CA PHE A 203 1.48 -0.72 19.19
C PHE A 203 2.58 -1.64 19.74
N ARG A 204 2.72 -1.73 21.07
CA ARG A 204 3.67 -2.63 21.72
C ARG A 204 3.37 -4.09 21.39
N ARG A 205 2.10 -4.49 21.45
CA ARG A 205 1.66 -5.82 21.03
C ARG A 205 1.85 -6.07 19.53
N MET A 206 1.75 -5.04 18.71
CA MET A 206 2.01 -5.15 17.27
C MET A 206 3.50 -5.38 16.99
N ASP A 207 4.38 -4.75 17.79
CA ASP A 207 5.83 -4.93 17.74
C ASP A 207 6.23 -6.35 18.18
N GLU A 208 5.66 -6.84 19.29
CA GLU A 208 5.86 -8.22 19.76
C GLU A 208 5.46 -9.25 18.69
N ILE A 209 4.32 -9.05 18.03
CA ILE A 209 3.86 -9.94 16.94
C ILE A 209 4.82 -9.88 15.73
N GLN A 210 5.41 -8.71 15.42
CA GLN A 210 6.37 -8.62 14.32
C GLN A 210 7.70 -9.29 14.67
N GLU A 211 8.16 -9.20 15.92
CA GLU A 211 9.34 -9.95 16.38
C GLU A 211 9.13 -11.46 16.31
N GLU A 212 7.94 -11.94 16.69
CA GLU A 212 7.56 -13.35 16.54
C GLU A 212 7.59 -13.80 15.08
N ILE A 213 6.96 -13.03 14.17
CA ILE A 213 6.96 -13.33 12.73
C ILE A 213 8.39 -13.34 12.16
N ALA A 214 9.23 -12.38 12.56
CA ALA A 214 10.63 -12.33 12.12
C ALA A 214 11.45 -13.50 12.67
N HIS A 215 11.14 -13.98 13.88
CA HIS A 215 11.76 -15.16 14.47
C HIS A 215 11.32 -16.44 13.74
N GLU A 216 10.03 -16.60 13.43
CA GLU A 216 9.53 -17.72 12.61
C GLU A 216 10.18 -17.76 11.23
N HIS A 217 10.31 -16.62 10.55
CA HIS A 217 10.99 -16.55 9.25
C HIS A 217 12.46 -16.96 9.33
N ARG A 218 13.18 -16.58 10.40
CA ARG A 218 14.56 -17.03 10.63
C ARG A 218 14.62 -18.54 10.87
N GLN A 219 13.70 -19.09 11.67
CA GLN A 219 13.64 -20.53 11.89
C GLN A 219 13.34 -21.31 10.62
N ARG A 220 12.43 -20.82 9.77
CA ARG A 220 12.14 -21.42 8.46
C ARG A 220 13.36 -21.44 7.55
N LYS A 221 14.14 -20.35 7.49
CA LYS A 221 15.38 -20.32 6.69
C LYS A 221 16.43 -21.32 7.19
N VAL A 222 16.63 -21.40 8.50
CA VAL A 222 17.56 -22.39 9.10
C VAL A 222 17.10 -23.81 8.80
N LEU A 223 15.79 -24.07 8.85
CA LEU A 223 15.21 -25.37 8.52
C LEU A 223 15.41 -25.69 7.03
N GLU A 224 15.17 -24.74 6.14
CA GLU A 224 15.42 -24.88 4.69
C GLU A 224 16.89 -25.17 4.40
N GLU A 225 17.82 -24.44 5.01
CA GLU A 225 19.27 -24.69 4.89
C GLU A 225 19.64 -26.09 5.39
N THR A 226 19.11 -26.51 6.55
CA THR A 226 19.35 -27.84 7.12
C THR A 226 18.80 -28.96 6.23
N VAL A 227 17.61 -28.77 5.66
CA VAL A 227 17.01 -29.73 4.73
C VAL A 227 17.83 -29.81 3.44
N ASN A 228 18.26 -28.67 2.90
CA ASN A 228 19.06 -28.61 1.68
C ASN A 228 20.43 -29.27 1.88
N GLU A 229 21.06 -29.08 3.05
CA GLU A 229 22.31 -29.75 3.41
C GLU A 229 22.15 -31.28 3.54
N LYS A 230 21.02 -31.74 4.10
CA LYS A 230 20.70 -33.19 4.18
C LYS A 230 20.43 -33.81 2.81
N ILE A 231 19.80 -33.08 1.90
CA ILE A 231 19.56 -33.54 0.52
C ILE A 231 20.88 -33.61 -0.24
N SER A 232 21.79 -32.65 -0.07
CA SER A 232 23.10 -32.64 -0.73
C SER A 232 24.07 -33.73 -0.25
N ARG A 233 23.82 -34.37 0.91
CA ARG A 233 24.64 -35.48 1.44
C ARG A 233 24.10 -36.87 1.08
N LYS A 234 22.99 -36.96 0.36
CA LYS A 234 22.41 -38.22 -0.17
C LYS A 234 22.70 -38.34 -1.66
#